data_AF-A0A239L6S0-F1
#
_entry.id   AF-A0A239L6S0-F1
#
_cell.length_a   1.000
_cell.length_b   1.000
_cell.length_c   1.000
_cell.angle_alpha   90.00
_cell.angle_beta   90.00
_cell.angle_gamma   90.00
#
_symmetry.space_group_name_H-M   'P 1'
#
loop_
_entity.id
_entity.type
_entity.pdbx_description
1 polymer ?
#
loop_
_entity_poly.entity_id
_entity_poly.type
_entity_poly.pdbx_seq_one_letter_code
_entity_poly.pdbx_strand_id
1 'polypeptide(L)'
;MPIRKRFETREPTDYYGVVEEVVDADPNNARTRSFLLIDAVRADLFDRDGAQVIENRGALALIRAMSTPRRWEEQFGLGEITKGEWLSFRLDDSGEIPRAWELRADNNYAAGPSRSIAAMRRLNSSGAIMQAGDDKLVMSLMRTTSLPTQKQPRVSADRAMGRLGIDGNIEIIILDVGQASAALIKRNGKAIGFFDVGAPIWFNKGSLPKSISHPSVPGGFVILSHWDFDHFDLGRRHQPYRKLDWYAPDQPVGPNTARFQADLGNRLTFIDGPASGGGFSLERGTSTDSSDRNGSGYQLRYEKDGRAVLLTGDTSYDFIQGHMLHGIGGLTIPHHGGRSAMAPPGAIAPWRAIASYGAPNSYRHPHPQTLADHVSQGWRVAATARTLLGSRGNRRLYP
;
A
#
# COMPACT_ATOMS: atom_id res chain seq x y z
N MET A 1 -40.09 0.96 -15.22
CA MET A 1 -39.10 0.20 -14.42
C MET A 1 -37.84 0.07 -15.25
N PRO A 2 -36.65 0.50 -14.78
CA PRO A 2 -35.43 0.26 -15.53
C PRO A 2 -35.12 -1.24 -15.45
N ILE A 3 -35.01 -1.87 -16.60
CA ILE A 3 -34.61 -3.27 -16.76
C ILE A 3 -33.20 -3.39 -16.16
N ARG A 4 -33.10 -3.93 -14.94
CA ARG A 4 -31.81 -4.41 -14.42
C ARG A 4 -31.33 -5.45 -15.43
N LYS A 5 -30.23 -5.18 -16.13
CA LYS A 5 -29.52 -6.22 -16.91
C LYS A 5 -29.40 -7.43 -15.98
N ARG A 6 -30.03 -8.55 -16.35
CA ARG A 6 -29.81 -9.84 -15.69
C ARG A 6 -28.34 -10.16 -15.94
N PHE A 7 -27.48 -9.83 -14.98
CA PHE A 7 -26.17 -10.44 -14.92
C PHE A 7 -26.42 -11.93 -14.72
N GLU A 8 -25.73 -12.78 -15.48
CA GLU A 8 -25.69 -14.21 -15.19
C GLU A 8 -25.30 -14.38 -13.72
N THR A 9 -26.10 -15.15 -12.98
CA THR A 9 -25.86 -15.41 -11.56
C THR A 9 -24.54 -16.15 -11.42
N ARG A 10 -23.60 -15.56 -10.68
CA ARG A 10 -22.31 -16.20 -10.39
C ARG A 10 -22.48 -17.21 -9.27
N GLU A 11 -21.84 -18.36 -9.41
CA GLU A 11 -21.79 -19.40 -8.38
C GLU A 11 -21.25 -18.83 -7.04
N PRO A 12 -21.84 -19.21 -5.89
CA PRO A 12 -21.27 -18.89 -4.59
C PRO A 12 -19.80 -19.29 -4.52
N THR A 13 -18.95 -18.44 -3.94
CA THR A 13 -17.51 -18.64 -3.91
C THR A 13 -16.98 -18.42 -2.51
N ASP A 14 -16.29 -19.42 -1.97
CA ASP A 14 -15.59 -19.34 -0.69
C ASP A 14 -14.16 -18.84 -0.87
N TYR A 15 -13.71 -18.04 0.08
CA TYR A 15 -12.39 -17.42 0.09
C TYR A 15 -11.72 -17.57 1.44
N TYR A 16 -10.40 -17.68 1.41
CA TYR A 16 -9.51 -17.34 2.52
C TYR A 16 -8.79 -16.04 2.19
N GLY A 17 -8.66 -15.12 3.13
CA GLY A 17 -7.93 -13.89 2.85
C GLY A 17 -7.46 -13.18 4.10
N VAL A 18 -6.40 -12.39 3.94
CA VAL A 18 -5.84 -11.54 4.98
C VAL A 18 -6.36 -10.12 4.83
N VAL A 19 -6.70 -9.48 5.94
CA VAL A 19 -7.12 -8.07 5.96
C VAL A 19 -5.90 -7.20 5.69
N GLU A 20 -5.89 -6.54 4.55
CA GLU A 20 -4.81 -5.64 4.11
C GLU A 20 -5.01 -4.22 4.64
N GLU A 21 -6.26 -3.78 4.77
CA GLU A 21 -6.59 -2.42 5.17
C GLU A 21 -7.98 -2.36 5.80
N VAL A 22 -8.11 -1.56 6.85
CA VAL A 22 -9.38 -1.26 7.52
C VAL A 22 -9.60 0.25 7.46
N VAL A 23 -10.68 0.66 6.80
CA VAL A 23 -11.08 2.07 6.79
C VAL A 23 -12.31 2.23 7.65
N ASP A 24 -12.15 2.94 8.77
CA ASP A 24 -13.22 3.15 9.72
C ASP A 24 -14.38 3.96 9.15
N ALA A 25 -15.55 3.83 9.76
CA ALA A 25 -16.58 4.83 9.57
C ALA A 25 -16.11 6.19 10.14
N ASP A 26 -16.65 7.29 9.62
CA ASP A 26 -16.57 8.57 10.33
C ASP A 26 -17.34 8.44 11.65
N PRO A 27 -16.67 8.57 12.81
CA PRO A 27 -17.35 8.44 14.11
C PRO A 27 -18.44 9.50 14.30
N ASN A 28 -18.35 10.63 13.60
CA ASN A 28 -19.32 11.72 13.67
C ASN A 28 -20.48 11.57 12.67
N ASN A 29 -20.49 10.51 11.87
CA ASN A 29 -21.52 10.28 10.87
C ASN A 29 -21.88 8.79 10.77
N ALA A 30 -22.95 8.41 11.47
CA ALA A 30 -23.48 7.05 11.53
C ALA A 30 -23.92 6.46 10.18
N ARG A 31 -23.98 7.27 9.10
CA ARG A 31 -24.28 6.80 7.74
C ARG A 31 -23.03 6.43 6.95
N THR A 32 -21.85 6.80 7.42
CA THR A 32 -20.60 6.41 6.78
C THR A 32 -20.32 4.94 7.06
N ARG A 33 -19.85 4.24 6.03
CA ARG A 33 -19.55 2.81 6.09
C ARG A 33 -18.06 2.64 6.34
N SER A 34 -17.71 1.65 7.16
CA SER A 34 -16.35 1.13 7.14
C SER A 34 -16.19 0.22 5.92
N PHE A 35 -14.96 0.05 5.48
CA PHE A 35 -14.65 -1.01 4.53
C PHE A 35 -13.38 -1.75 4.89
N LEU A 36 -13.39 -3.04 4.59
CA LEU A 36 -12.23 -3.92 4.65
C LEU A 36 -11.71 -4.10 3.23
N LEU A 37 -10.40 -4.00 3.06
CA LEU A 37 -9.71 -4.55 1.90
C LEU A 37 -9.07 -5.86 2.33
N ILE A 38 -9.36 -6.93 1.61
CA ILE A 38 -8.90 -8.29 1.92
C ILE A 38 -8.13 -8.81 0.70
N ASP A 39 -6.90 -9.27 0.88
CA ASP A 39 -6.13 -9.99 -0.13
C ASP A 39 -6.45 -11.49 0.00
N ALA A 40 -7.11 -12.05 -1.02
CA ALA A 40 -7.79 -13.33 -0.91
C ALA A 40 -7.43 -14.32 -2.02
N VAL A 41 -7.59 -15.60 -1.66
CA VAL A 41 -7.50 -16.77 -2.52
C VAL A 41 -8.77 -17.61 -2.38
N ARG A 42 -9.27 -18.16 -3.49
CA ARG A 42 -10.40 -19.08 -3.49
C ARG A 42 -10.11 -20.32 -2.63
N ALA A 43 -10.98 -20.60 -1.67
CA ALA A 43 -10.81 -21.68 -0.70
C ALA A 43 -10.76 -23.05 -1.39
N ASP A 44 -11.69 -23.32 -2.31
CA ASP A 44 -11.76 -24.59 -3.04
C ASP A 44 -10.50 -24.90 -3.85
N LEU A 45 -9.89 -23.86 -4.43
CA LEU A 45 -8.66 -23.99 -5.21
C LEU A 45 -7.43 -24.08 -4.29
N PHE A 46 -7.42 -23.35 -3.17
CA PHE A 46 -6.36 -23.47 -2.17
C PHE A 46 -6.33 -24.86 -1.54
N ASP A 47 -7.48 -25.41 -1.15
CA ASP A 47 -7.58 -26.72 -0.52
C ASP A 47 -7.12 -27.84 -1.46
N ARG A 48 -7.37 -27.68 -2.77
CA ARG A 48 -6.97 -28.64 -3.80
C ARG A 48 -5.49 -28.53 -4.18
N ASP A 49 -5.01 -27.31 -4.44
CA ASP A 49 -3.70 -27.07 -5.07
C ASP A 49 -2.60 -26.69 -4.06
N GLY A 50 -2.99 -26.37 -2.82
CA GLY A 50 -2.11 -25.85 -1.79
C GLY A 50 -1.30 -24.65 -2.28
N ALA A 51 0.02 -24.69 -2.07
CA ALA A 51 0.90 -23.59 -2.41
C ALA A 51 0.93 -23.21 -3.90
N GLN A 52 0.64 -24.16 -4.81
CA GLN A 52 0.68 -23.89 -6.26
C GLN A 52 -0.44 -22.96 -6.72
N VAL A 53 -1.47 -22.75 -5.88
CA VAL A 53 -2.61 -21.87 -6.20
C VAL A 53 -2.18 -20.43 -6.50
N ILE A 54 -1.05 -19.96 -5.96
CA ILE A 54 -0.54 -18.61 -6.19
C ILE A 54 -0.16 -18.36 -7.66
N GLU A 55 0.15 -19.41 -8.43
CA GLU A 55 0.37 -19.29 -9.86
C GLU A 55 -0.93 -19.08 -10.65
N ASN A 56 -2.08 -19.50 -10.09
CA ASN A 56 -3.39 -19.37 -10.70
C ASN A 56 -4.02 -18.00 -10.38
N ARG A 57 -3.82 -17.02 -11.26
CA ARG A 57 -4.44 -15.68 -11.14
C ARG A 57 -5.97 -15.71 -11.06
N GLY A 58 -6.63 -16.74 -11.58
CA GLY A 58 -8.08 -16.90 -11.47
C GLY A 58 -8.56 -17.32 -10.07
N ALA A 59 -7.64 -17.78 -9.21
CA ALA A 59 -7.91 -18.07 -7.81
C ALA A 59 -7.74 -16.85 -6.90
N LEU A 60 -7.09 -15.78 -7.39
CA LEU A 60 -6.68 -14.65 -6.56
C LEU A 60 -7.60 -13.43 -6.78
N ALA A 61 -8.00 -12.79 -5.70
CA ALA A 61 -8.77 -11.56 -5.76
C ALA A 61 -8.44 -10.62 -4.60
N LEU A 62 -8.55 -9.31 -4.83
CA LEU A 62 -8.79 -8.36 -3.74
C LEU A 62 -10.29 -8.27 -3.51
N ILE A 63 -10.71 -8.25 -2.26
CA ILE A 63 -12.12 -8.10 -1.89
C ILE A 63 -12.27 -6.81 -1.11
N ARG A 64 -13.14 -5.91 -1.60
CA ARG A 64 -13.54 -4.72 -0.86
C ARG A 64 -14.91 -4.97 -0.23
N ALA A 65 -14.97 -5.18 1.07
CA ALA A 65 -16.20 -5.42 1.80
C ALA A 65 -16.66 -4.15 2.50
N MET A 66 -17.91 -3.71 2.30
CA MET A 66 -18.44 -2.47 2.90
C MET A 66 -19.61 -2.75 3.84
N SER A 67 -19.49 -2.31 5.10
CA SER A 67 -20.53 -2.46 6.11
C SER A 67 -20.41 -1.42 7.23
N THR A 68 -21.03 -1.70 8.37
CA THR A 68 -20.87 -0.96 9.62
C THR A 68 -20.30 -1.89 10.68
N PRO A 69 -19.53 -1.39 11.67
CA PRO A 69 -19.00 -2.23 12.76
C PRO A 69 -20.09 -3.05 13.45
N ARG A 70 -21.23 -2.42 13.75
CA ARG A 70 -22.42 -3.09 14.30
C ARG A 70 -22.88 -4.29 13.47
N ARG A 71 -22.86 -4.20 12.14
CA ARG A 71 -23.31 -5.32 11.28
C ARG A 71 -22.28 -6.43 11.22
N TRP A 72 -20.98 -6.10 11.25
CA TRP A 72 -19.93 -7.12 11.37
C TRP A 72 -20.10 -7.94 12.64
N GLU A 73 -20.46 -7.29 13.74
CA GLU A 73 -20.78 -7.95 14.99
C GLU A 73 -22.09 -8.75 14.93
N GLU A 74 -23.21 -8.10 14.63
CA GLU A 74 -24.54 -8.73 14.72
C GLU A 74 -24.73 -9.90 13.75
N GLN A 75 -24.12 -9.87 12.56
CA GLN A 75 -24.31 -10.93 11.55
C GLN A 75 -23.23 -12.01 11.59
N PHE A 76 -22.01 -11.67 12.00
CA PHE A 76 -20.85 -12.57 11.87
C PHE A 76 -20.04 -12.74 13.15
N GLY A 77 -20.35 -11.99 14.22
CA GLY A 77 -19.65 -12.04 15.50
C GLY A 77 -18.16 -11.70 15.37
N LEU A 78 -17.82 -10.75 14.49
CA LEU A 78 -16.43 -10.44 14.16
C LEU A 78 -15.77 -9.42 15.08
N GLY A 79 -16.51 -8.65 15.89
CA GLY A 79 -15.93 -7.57 16.69
C GLY A 79 -15.13 -6.55 15.89
N GLU A 80 -14.08 -6.01 16.49
CA GLU A 80 -13.13 -5.09 15.88
C GLU A 80 -12.07 -5.84 15.06
N ILE A 81 -12.14 -5.72 13.74
CA ILE A 81 -11.22 -6.35 12.79
C ILE A 81 -10.00 -5.46 12.57
N THR A 82 -8.81 -6.04 12.57
CA THR A 82 -7.54 -5.34 12.37
C THR A 82 -6.77 -5.87 11.15
N LYS A 83 -5.80 -5.09 10.67
CA LYS A 83 -4.87 -5.49 9.59
C LYS A 83 -4.11 -6.76 10.02
N GLY A 84 -3.90 -7.68 9.08
CA GLY A 84 -3.22 -8.96 9.34
C GLY A 84 -4.12 -10.10 9.84
N GLU A 85 -5.38 -9.84 10.21
CA GLU A 85 -6.33 -10.92 10.51
C GLU A 85 -6.67 -11.70 9.23
N TRP A 86 -6.64 -13.03 9.33
CA TRP A 86 -7.10 -13.97 8.33
C TRP A 86 -8.58 -14.30 8.54
N LEU A 87 -9.33 -14.22 7.46
CA LEU A 87 -10.77 -14.46 7.41
C LEU A 87 -11.08 -15.58 6.42
N SER A 88 -12.12 -16.35 6.73
CA SER A 88 -12.84 -17.17 5.74
C SER A 88 -14.19 -16.53 5.48
N PHE A 89 -14.60 -16.44 4.22
CA PHE A 89 -15.88 -15.84 3.85
C PHE A 89 -16.43 -16.36 2.53
N ARG A 90 -17.75 -16.23 2.36
CA ARG A 90 -18.50 -16.63 1.17
C ARG A 90 -19.09 -15.42 0.46
N LEU A 91 -18.87 -15.34 -0.85
CA LEU A 91 -19.53 -14.38 -1.73
C LEU A 91 -20.63 -15.05 -2.56
N ASP A 92 -21.79 -14.42 -2.65
CA ASP A 92 -22.88 -14.86 -3.55
C ASP A 92 -23.58 -13.68 -4.24
N ASP A 93 -24.56 -13.97 -5.10
CA ASP A 93 -25.35 -12.97 -5.82
C ASP A 93 -26.76 -12.77 -5.24
N SER A 94 -26.98 -13.10 -3.95
CA SER A 94 -28.29 -12.97 -3.28
C SER A 94 -28.87 -11.55 -3.29
N GLY A 95 -28.01 -10.53 -3.31
CA GLY A 95 -28.45 -9.13 -3.22
C GLY A 95 -28.44 -8.58 -1.80
N GLU A 96 -28.19 -9.43 -0.80
CA GLU A 96 -28.15 -9.10 0.62
C GLU A 96 -26.97 -8.20 1.03
N ILE A 97 -27.02 -7.69 2.25
CA ILE A 97 -25.97 -6.86 2.87
C ILE A 97 -25.27 -7.71 3.94
N PRO A 98 -23.92 -7.69 4.01
CA PRO A 98 -23.02 -6.68 3.45
C PRO A 98 -22.66 -6.88 1.99
N ARG A 99 -22.35 -5.76 1.31
CA ARG A 99 -21.95 -5.78 -0.10
C ARG A 99 -20.43 -5.81 -0.20
N ALA A 100 -19.93 -6.63 -1.12
CA ALA A 100 -18.52 -6.72 -1.45
C ALA A 100 -18.29 -6.54 -2.95
N TRP A 101 -17.10 -6.08 -3.32
CA TRP A 101 -16.62 -6.07 -4.69
C TRP A 101 -15.44 -7.01 -4.79
N GLU A 102 -15.51 -7.89 -5.77
CA GLU A 102 -14.50 -8.89 -6.08
C GLU A 102 -13.65 -8.40 -7.26
N LEU A 103 -12.36 -8.23 -7.03
CA LEU A 103 -11.40 -7.71 -7.98
C LEU A 103 -10.42 -8.82 -8.32
N ARG A 104 -10.72 -9.60 -9.35
CA ARG A 104 -9.90 -10.76 -9.68
C ARG A 104 -8.59 -10.37 -10.35
N ALA A 105 -7.51 -11.08 -10.01
CA ALA A 105 -6.18 -10.83 -10.56
C ALA A 105 -6.10 -11.12 -12.07
N ASP A 106 -6.82 -12.14 -12.54
CA ASP A 106 -6.92 -12.49 -13.97
C ASP A 106 -7.69 -11.46 -14.81
N ASN A 107 -8.43 -10.55 -14.17
CA ASN A 107 -9.04 -9.38 -14.79
C ASN A 107 -8.36 -8.08 -14.36
N ASN A 108 -7.07 -8.14 -14.01
CA ASN A 108 -6.26 -6.97 -13.63
C ASN A 108 -6.90 -6.10 -12.54
N TYR A 109 -7.60 -6.73 -11.60
CA TYR A 109 -8.31 -6.08 -10.49
C TYR A 109 -9.37 -5.06 -10.93
N ALA A 110 -9.90 -5.19 -12.14
CA ALA A 110 -11.05 -4.41 -12.57
C ALA A 110 -12.29 -4.81 -11.75
N ALA A 111 -13.09 -3.83 -11.36
CA ALA A 111 -14.31 -4.10 -10.60
C ALA A 111 -15.42 -4.69 -11.47
N GLY A 112 -16.01 -5.77 -10.96
CA GLY A 112 -17.30 -6.27 -11.41
C GLY A 112 -18.48 -5.71 -10.62
N PRO A 113 -19.71 -6.18 -10.91
CA PRO A 113 -20.87 -5.89 -10.07
C PRO A 113 -20.65 -6.45 -8.65
N SER A 114 -21.18 -5.73 -7.65
CA SER A 114 -21.07 -6.16 -6.26
C SER A 114 -21.72 -7.52 -6.01
N ARG A 115 -21.24 -8.20 -4.99
CA ARG A 115 -21.72 -9.47 -4.43
C ARG A 115 -22.16 -9.26 -2.99
N SER A 116 -22.80 -10.25 -2.40
CA SER A 116 -23.16 -10.27 -0.99
C SER A 116 -22.18 -11.14 -0.21
N ILE A 117 -21.86 -10.75 1.02
CA ILE A 117 -21.13 -11.61 1.96
C ILE A 117 -22.18 -12.43 2.70
N ALA A 118 -22.24 -13.73 2.40
CA ALA A 118 -23.23 -14.65 2.96
C ALA A 118 -22.76 -15.32 4.26
N ALA A 119 -21.44 -15.45 4.42
CA ALA A 119 -20.80 -15.97 5.62
C ALA A 119 -19.42 -15.32 5.76
N MET A 120 -18.98 -15.09 6.99
CA MET A 120 -17.63 -14.61 7.31
C MET A 120 -17.27 -15.05 8.73
N ARG A 121 -16.02 -15.46 8.95
CA ARG A 121 -15.47 -15.79 10.27
C ARG A 121 -13.97 -15.54 10.30
N ARG A 122 -13.42 -15.39 11.51
CA ARG A 122 -11.97 -15.29 11.73
C ARG A 122 -11.30 -16.67 11.70
N LEU A 123 -10.04 -16.69 11.26
CA LEU A 123 -9.17 -17.87 11.28
C LEU A 123 -8.07 -17.76 12.35
N ASN A 124 -7.61 -16.55 12.68
CA ASN A 124 -6.58 -16.30 13.70
C ASN A 124 -6.99 -15.15 14.65
N SER A 125 -7.84 -15.42 15.64
CA SER A 125 -7.99 -14.50 16.77
C SER A 125 -8.53 -15.21 18.01
N SER A 126 -8.04 -14.84 19.18
CA SER A 126 -8.64 -15.16 20.47
C SER A 126 -9.97 -14.41 20.63
N GLY A 127 -11.11 -15.08 20.42
CA GLY A 127 -12.43 -14.52 20.75
C GLY A 127 -13.62 -15.01 19.92
N ALA A 128 -13.42 -15.53 18.71
CA ALA A 128 -14.49 -16.04 17.84
C ALA A 128 -14.53 -17.58 17.81
N ILE A 129 -15.59 -18.15 17.22
CA ILE A 129 -15.77 -19.61 16.99
C ILE A 129 -14.64 -20.12 16.08
N MET A 130 -13.48 -20.42 16.66
CA MET A 130 -12.39 -21.11 15.98
C MET A 130 -12.81 -22.55 15.71
N GLN A 131 -12.59 -23.00 14.49
CA GLN A 131 -12.80 -24.39 14.11
C GLN A 131 -11.51 -25.18 14.31
N ALA A 132 -11.65 -26.46 14.66
CA ALA A 132 -10.50 -27.35 14.76
C ALA A 132 -9.74 -27.37 13.42
N GLY A 133 -8.46 -26.98 13.44
CA GLY A 133 -7.61 -26.94 12.25
C GLY A 133 -7.34 -25.54 11.69
N ASP A 134 -7.99 -24.49 12.18
CA ASP A 134 -7.77 -23.11 11.70
C ASP A 134 -6.31 -22.67 11.83
N ASP A 135 -5.64 -22.98 12.94
CA ASP A 135 -4.21 -22.66 13.11
C ASP A 135 -3.34 -23.28 12.01
N LYS A 136 -3.63 -24.54 11.65
CA LYS A 136 -2.91 -25.23 10.58
C LYS A 136 -3.20 -24.61 9.22
N LEU A 137 -4.45 -24.20 8.99
CA LEU A 137 -4.85 -23.52 7.77
C LEU A 137 -4.14 -22.16 7.64
N VAL A 138 -4.12 -21.34 8.69
CA VAL A 138 -3.42 -20.04 8.69
C VAL A 138 -1.92 -20.23 8.46
N MET A 139 -1.29 -21.20 9.12
CA MET A 139 0.12 -21.52 8.88
C MET A 139 0.37 -21.96 7.42
N SER A 140 -0.56 -22.73 6.83
CA SER A 140 -0.49 -23.13 5.42
C SER A 140 -0.64 -21.94 4.47
N LEU A 141 -1.54 -21.00 4.77
CA LEU A 141 -1.75 -19.78 4.01
C LEU A 141 -0.51 -18.88 4.06
N MET A 142 0.03 -18.62 5.26
CA MET A 142 1.27 -17.84 5.45
C MET A 142 2.49 -18.50 4.79
N ARG A 143 2.60 -19.83 4.85
CA ARG A 143 3.63 -20.56 4.12
C ARG A 143 3.45 -20.39 2.61
N THR A 144 2.22 -20.49 2.12
CA THR A 144 1.90 -20.33 0.70
C THR A 144 2.29 -18.95 0.18
N THR A 145 2.05 -17.88 0.94
CA THR A 145 2.42 -16.52 0.50
C THR A 145 3.91 -16.21 0.60
N SER A 146 4.67 -16.92 1.44
CA SER A 146 6.13 -16.76 1.57
C SER A 146 6.94 -17.66 0.64
N LEU A 147 6.37 -18.78 0.16
CA LEU A 147 7.05 -19.73 -0.72
C LEU A 147 7.65 -19.11 -1.99
N PRO A 148 6.98 -18.20 -2.73
CA PRO A 148 7.54 -17.61 -3.94
C PRO A 148 8.85 -16.86 -3.71
N THR A 149 9.08 -16.39 -2.49
CA THR A 149 10.23 -15.57 -2.14
C THR A 149 11.22 -16.23 -1.19
N GLN A 150 10.99 -17.51 -0.85
CA GLN A 150 11.85 -18.27 0.06
C GLN A 150 13.31 -18.32 -0.43
N LYS A 151 13.52 -18.39 -1.75
CA LYS A 151 14.85 -18.42 -2.38
C LYS A 151 15.41 -17.03 -2.73
N GLN A 152 14.65 -15.96 -2.48
CA GLN A 152 15.09 -14.62 -2.84
C GLN A 152 16.24 -14.15 -1.93
N PRO A 153 17.20 -13.40 -2.49
CA PRO A 153 18.33 -12.91 -1.72
C PRO A 153 17.85 -11.93 -0.65
N ARG A 154 18.41 -12.10 0.56
CA ARG A 154 18.28 -11.18 1.70
C ARG A 154 19.67 -10.63 1.96
N VAL A 155 19.86 -9.33 1.73
CA VAL A 155 21.18 -8.68 1.75
C VAL A 155 21.11 -7.35 2.49
N SER A 156 22.26 -6.76 2.80
CA SER A 156 22.31 -5.40 3.35
C SER A 156 21.65 -4.38 2.40
N ALA A 157 20.94 -3.42 2.98
CA ALA A 157 20.46 -2.22 2.32
C ALA A 157 21.55 -1.42 1.56
N ASP A 158 22.84 -1.64 1.85
CA ASP A 158 23.96 -1.08 1.09
C ASP A 158 23.88 -1.39 -0.40
N ARG A 159 23.28 -2.53 -0.76
CA ARG A 159 23.11 -2.89 -2.18
C ARG A 159 22.18 -1.92 -2.91
N ALA A 160 21.14 -1.42 -2.24
CA ALA A 160 20.29 -0.37 -2.79
C ALA A 160 21.03 0.97 -2.86
N MET A 161 21.82 1.33 -1.84
CA MET A 161 22.63 2.55 -1.83
C MET A 161 23.66 2.59 -2.96
N GLY A 162 24.24 1.44 -3.31
CA GLY A 162 25.15 1.33 -4.46
C GLY A 162 24.50 1.73 -5.79
N ARG A 163 23.18 1.58 -5.94
CA ARG A 163 22.43 2.02 -7.14
C ARG A 163 22.15 3.52 -7.12
N LEU A 164 22.01 4.09 -5.92
CA LEU A 164 21.90 5.53 -5.75
C LEU A 164 23.22 6.20 -6.11
N GLY A 165 24.39 5.66 -5.74
CA GLY A 165 25.73 6.17 -6.11
C GLY A 165 26.13 7.48 -5.42
N ILE A 166 27.39 7.90 -5.53
CA ILE A 166 27.99 8.90 -4.62
C ILE A 166 28.08 10.36 -5.11
N ASP A 167 27.90 10.62 -6.41
CA ASP A 167 28.17 11.94 -7.00
C ASP A 167 27.00 12.54 -7.79
N GLY A 168 27.11 13.82 -8.15
CA GLY A 168 26.17 14.53 -9.03
C GLY A 168 25.06 15.31 -8.33
N ASN A 169 24.19 15.90 -9.14
CA ASN A 169 23.06 16.71 -8.69
C ASN A 169 21.81 15.84 -8.65
N ILE A 170 21.34 15.54 -7.44
CA ILE A 170 20.12 14.78 -7.22
C ILE A 170 18.90 15.69 -7.36
N GLU A 171 17.84 15.18 -8.00
CA GLU A 171 16.50 15.76 -7.94
C GLU A 171 15.51 14.68 -7.49
N ILE A 172 14.58 15.04 -6.61
CA ILE A 172 13.50 14.16 -6.13
C ILE A 172 12.17 14.82 -6.48
N ILE A 173 11.34 14.11 -7.24
CA ILE A 173 10.05 14.59 -7.74
C ILE A 173 8.97 13.61 -7.32
N ILE A 174 8.01 14.08 -6.53
CA ILE A 174 6.80 13.35 -6.18
C ILE A 174 5.85 13.40 -7.37
N LEU A 175 5.53 12.24 -7.92
CA LEU A 175 4.69 12.12 -9.10
C LEU A 175 3.21 12.16 -8.72
N ASP A 176 2.40 12.81 -9.55
CA ASP A 176 0.95 12.71 -9.45
C ASP A 176 0.50 11.36 -10.01
N VAL A 177 0.37 10.39 -9.11
CA VAL A 177 -0.13 9.03 -9.41
C VAL A 177 -1.51 8.77 -8.81
N GLY A 178 -2.24 9.82 -8.41
CA GLY A 178 -3.52 9.71 -7.71
C GLY A 178 -3.36 9.36 -6.23
N GLN A 179 -4.30 8.59 -5.67
CA GLN A 179 -4.24 8.07 -4.30
C GLN A 179 -3.23 6.91 -4.23
N ALA A 180 -1.94 7.27 -4.22
CA ALA A 180 -0.79 6.38 -4.23
C ALA A 180 0.51 7.17 -4.01
N SER A 181 1.63 6.45 -3.85
CA SER A 181 2.98 7.01 -3.69
C SER A 181 3.86 6.67 -4.89
N ALA A 182 4.55 7.66 -5.44
CA ALA A 182 5.68 7.43 -6.34
C ALA A 182 6.61 8.64 -6.34
N ALA A 183 7.88 8.43 -5.99
CA ALA A 183 8.90 9.46 -6.04
C ALA A 183 9.96 9.11 -7.08
N LEU A 184 10.08 9.94 -8.12
CA LEU A 184 11.12 9.83 -9.13
C LEU A 184 12.42 10.43 -8.59
N ILE A 185 13.50 9.65 -8.64
CA ILE A 185 14.85 10.10 -8.33
C ILE A 185 15.61 10.31 -9.64
N LYS A 186 16.16 11.52 -9.80
CA LYS A 186 17.00 11.88 -10.93
C LYS A 186 18.40 12.23 -10.45
N ARG A 187 19.37 12.02 -11.33
CA ARG A 187 20.76 12.48 -11.21
C ARG A 187 21.13 13.24 -12.48
N ASN A 188 21.62 14.46 -12.34
CA ASN A 188 22.07 15.31 -13.45
C ASN A 188 21.00 15.41 -14.55
N GLY A 189 19.73 15.60 -14.18
CA GLY A 189 18.63 15.68 -15.13
C GLY A 189 18.09 14.34 -15.65
N LYS A 190 18.76 13.21 -15.39
CA LYS A 190 18.35 11.87 -15.86
C LYS A 190 17.67 11.06 -14.77
N ALA A 191 16.55 10.42 -15.08
CA ALA A 191 15.90 9.48 -14.17
C ALA A 191 16.80 8.26 -13.91
N ILE A 192 16.99 7.90 -12.64
CA ILE A 192 17.82 6.76 -12.24
C ILE A 192 17.04 5.68 -11.48
N GLY A 193 15.94 6.03 -10.84
CA GLY A 193 15.14 5.09 -10.08
C GLY A 193 13.95 5.76 -9.41
N PHE A 194 13.27 4.96 -8.59
CA PHE A 194 12.12 5.39 -7.81
C PHE A 194 12.27 5.01 -6.35
N PHE A 195 11.61 5.80 -5.50
CA PHE A 195 11.15 5.36 -4.19
C PHE A 195 9.63 5.24 -4.27
N ASP A 196 9.11 4.01 -4.18
CA ASP A 196 7.76 3.58 -4.56
C ASP A 196 7.40 3.82 -6.05
N VAL A 197 6.53 2.97 -6.58
CA VAL A 197 5.92 3.09 -7.93
C VAL A 197 4.45 2.68 -7.87
N GLY A 198 3.70 3.44 -7.08
CA GLY A 198 2.32 3.20 -6.76
C GLY A 198 1.31 3.64 -7.81
N ALA A 199 0.14 3.01 -7.77
CA ALA A 199 -1.08 3.48 -8.43
C ALA A 199 -2.30 3.11 -7.58
N PRO A 200 -3.37 3.92 -7.59
CA PRO A 200 -4.59 3.62 -6.86
C PRO A 200 -5.22 2.34 -7.36
N ILE A 201 -5.63 1.53 -6.39
CA ILE A 201 -6.59 0.44 -6.56
C ILE A 201 -7.92 0.94 -7.11
N TRP A 202 -8.70 0.05 -7.73
CA TRP A 202 -9.82 0.44 -8.61
C TRP A 202 -10.84 1.41 -7.98
N PHE A 203 -11.14 1.28 -6.69
CA PHE A 203 -12.16 2.11 -6.04
C PHE A 203 -11.69 3.54 -5.83
N ASN A 204 -10.38 3.76 -5.98
CA ASN A 204 -9.74 5.06 -6.10
C ASN A 204 -9.25 5.36 -7.52
N LYS A 205 -9.64 4.59 -8.55
CA LYS A 205 -9.21 4.84 -9.94
C LYS A 205 -9.61 6.23 -10.42
N GLY A 206 -10.71 6.79 -9.91
CA GLY A 206 -11.13 8.17 -10.19
C GLY A 206 -10.12 9.22 -9.71
N SER A 207 -9.24 8.87 -8.78
CA SER A 207 -8.16 9.73 -8.30
C SER A 207 -6.99 9.83 -9.30
N LEU A 208 -6.85 8.92 -10.27
CA LEU A 208 -5.77 8.96 -11.27
C LEU A 208 -5.85 10.21 -12.15
N PRO A 209 -4.70 10.75 -12.62
CA PRO A 209 -4.74 11.80 -13.62
C PRO A 209 -5.19 11.19 -14.95
N LYS A 210 -5.85 12.01 -15.78
CA LYS A 210 -6.31 11.58 -17.11
C LYS A 210 -5.16 11.08 -17.99
N SER A 211 -3.96 11.64 -17.79
CA SER A 211 -2.72 11.20 -18.40
C SER A 211 -1.69 11.04 -17.29
N ILE A 212 -1.12 9.84 -17.16
CA ILE A 212 0.00 9.56 -16.27
C ILE A 212 1.27 9.64 -17.13
N SER A 213 2.19 10.52 -16.76
CA SER A 213 3.54 10.46 -17.31
C SER A 213 4.24 9.23 -16.76
N HIS A 214 4.83 8.42 -17.63
CA HIS A 214 5.68 7.30 -17.25
C HIS A 214 7.13 7.65 -17.58
N PRO A 215 7.89 8.30 -16.67
CA PRO A 215 9.29 8.59 -16.89
C PRO A 215 10.06 7.34 -17.31
N SER A 216 10.83 7.42 -18.41
CA SER A 216 11.71 6.33 -18.81
C SER A 216 12.89 6.24 -17.85
N VAL A 217 13.12 5.05 -17.29
CA VAL A 217 14.21 4.77 -16.34
C VAL A 217 14.99 3.52 -16.78
N PRO A 218 15.78 3.62 -17.86
CA PRO A 218 16.46 2.46 -18.43
C PRO A 218 17.51 1.89 -17.47
N GLY A 219 17.37 0.61 -17.10
CA GLY A 219 18.30 -0.07 -16.20
C GLY A 219 18.33 0.49 -14.77
N GLY A 220 17.27 1.19 -14.35
CA GLY A 220 17.14 1.76 -13.02
C GLY A 220 16.62 0.78 -11.98
N PHE A 221 16.13 1.34 -10.87
CA PHE A 221 15.69 0.59 -9.71
C PHE A 221 14.40 1.15 -9.10
N VAL A 222 13.79 0.35 -8.23
CA VAL A 222 12.75 0.75 -7.28
C VAL A 222 13.23 0.39 -5.88
N ILE A 223 13.30 1.38 -4.99
CA ILE A 223 13.33 1.12 -3.54
C ILE A 223 11.88 1.21 -3.08
N LEU A 224 11.34 0.10 -2.60
CA LEU A 224 9.96 0.02 -2.14
C LEU A 224 9.92 0.28 -0.64
N SER A 225 9.08 1.22 -0.22
CA SER A 225 8.87 1.50 1.21
C SER A 225 8.23 0.31 1.91
N HIS A 226 7.13 -0.22 1.37
CA HIS A 226 6.41 -1.38 1.90
C HIS A 226 5.47 -1.98 0.84
N TRP A 227 4.83 -3.10 1.17
CA TRP A 227 4.06 -3.93 0.23
C TRP A 227 2.55 -3.64 0.14
N ASP A 228 2.10 -2.43 0.45
CA ASP A 228 0.70 -2.05 0.17
C ASP A 228 0.52 -1.71 -1.33
N PHE A 229 -0.64 -2.04 -1.88
CA PHE A 229 -0.89 -1.98 -3.34
C PHE A 229 -0.59 -0.61 -3.95
N ASP A 230 -0.96 0.46 -3.27
CA ASP A 230 -0.78 1.83 -3.72
C ASP A 230 0.66 2.34 -3.63
N HIS A 231 1.62 1.48 -3.28
CA HIS A 231 3.07 1.75 -3.34
C HIS A 231 3.78 1.00 -4.47
N PHE A 232 3.19 -0.06 -5.04
CA PHE A 232 3.84 -0.85 -6.11
C PHE A 232 3.02 -1.07 -7.38
N ASP A 233 1.71 -0.80 -7.37
CA ASP A 233 0.80 -1.29 -8.42
C ASP A 233 1.07 -0.68 -9.81
N LEU A 234 1.72 0.48 -9.93
CA LEU A 234 2.18 0.97 -11.23
C LEU A 234 3.31 0.09 -11.79
N GLY A 235 4.18 -0.42 -10.94
CA GLY A 235 5.17 -1.45 -11.28
C GLY A 235 4.53 -2.74 -11.80
N ARG A 236 3.37 -3.12 -11.26
CA ARG A 236 2.59 -4.25 -11.78
C ARG A 236 1.92 -3.93 -13.11
N ARG A 237 1.34 -2.73 -13.29
CA ARG A 237 0.61 -2.35 -14.52
C ARG A 237 1.52 -1.99 -15.69
N HIS A 238 2.68 -1.40 -15.42
CA HIS A 238 3.59 -0.87 -16.42
C HIS A 238 4.82 -1.77 -16.59
N GLN A 239 4.85 -2.53 -17.68
CA GLN A 239 5.84 -3.58 -17.92
C GLN A 239 7.32 -3.11 -17.83
N PRO A 240 7.69 -1.91 -18.31
CA PRO A 240 9.03 -1.37 -18.10
C PRO A 240 9.44 -1.22 -16.63
N TYR A 241 8.52 -0.85 -15.73
CA TYR A 241 8.84 -0.71 -14.30
C TYR A 241 8.98 -2.04 -13.59
N ARG A 242 8.23 -3.07 -14.03
CA ARG A 242 8.42 -4.45 -13.56
C ARG A 242 9.82 -4.99 -13.87
N LYS A 243 10.47 -4.47 -14.91
CA LYS A 243 11.84 -4.82 -15.34
C LYS A 243 12.93 -3.97 -14.68
N LEU A 244 12.62 -3.16 -13.68
CA LEU A 244 13.64 -2.49 -12.87
C LEU A 244 14.18 -3.46 -11.82
N ASP A 245 15.28 -3.11 -11.16
CA ASP A 245 15.74 -3.86 -9.99
C ASP A 245 14.97 -3.38 -8.75
N TRP A 246 14.32 -4.29 -8.04
CA TRP A 246 13.47 -3.99 -6.88
C TRP A 246 14.20 -4.33 -5.59
N TYR A 247 14.32 -3.33 -4.72
CA TYR A 247 14.82 -3.45 -3.36
C TYR A 247 13.66 -3.19 -2.41
N ALA A 248 13.28 -4.18 -1.60
CA ALA A 248 12.07 -4.12 -0.79
C ALA A 248 12.32 -4.72 0.60
N PRO A 249 11.49 -4.38 1.61
CA PRO A 249 11.54 -5.05 2.90
C PRO A 249 10.99 -6.49 2.77
N ASP A 250 11.50 -7.40 3.59
CA ASP A 250 10.91 -8.73 3.78
C ASP A 250 9.77 -8.60 4.82
N GLN A 251 8.54 -8.46 4.34
CA GLN A 251 7.34 -8.31 5.16
C GLN A 251 6.33 -9.40 4.81
N PRO A 252 5.47 -9.82 5.76
CA PRO A 252 4.33 -10.67 5.46
C PRO A 252 3.41 -10.00 4.43
N VAL A 253 2.89 -10.79 3.49
CA VAL A 253 1.99 -10.31 2.44
C VAL A 253 0.87 -11.30 2.16
N GLY A 254 -0.24 -10.81 1.61
CA GLY A 254 -1.33 -11.64 1.11
C GLY A 254 -1.03 -12.33 -0.23
N PRO A 255 -1.94 -13.24 -0.67
CA PRO A 255 -1.80 -14.04 -1.88
C PRO A 255 -1.50 -13.27 -3.18
N ASN A 256 -2.18 -12.15 -3.40
CA ASN A 256 -2.04 -11.35 -4.62
C ASN A 256 -0.71 -10.60 -4.64
N THR A 257 -0.29 -10.08 -3.49
CA THR A 257 1.02 -9.44 -3.36
C THR A 257 2.15 -10.45 -3.49
N ALA A 258 2.01 -11.65 -2.93
CA ALA A 258 2.94 -12.76 -3.13
C ALA A 258 3.08 -13.16 -4.61
N ARG A 259 1.98 -13.18 -5.37
CA ARG A 259 2.02 -13.38 -6.83
C ARG A 259 2.82 -12.28 -7.53
N PHE A 260 2.69 -11.03 -7.11
CA PHE A 260 3.49 -9.95 -7.70
C PHE A 260 4.97 -10.08 -7.33
N GLN A 261 5.31 -10.45 -6.10
CA GLN A 261 6.69 -10.77 -5.73
C GLN A 261 7.27 -11.90 -6.62
N ALA A 262 6.47 -12.93 -6.93
CA ALA A 262 6.84 -13.99 -7.86
C ALA A 262 7.07 -13.46 -9.30
N ASP A 263 6.21 -12.54 -9.77
CA ASP A 263 6.33 -11.91 -11.08
C ASP A 263 7.62 -11.10 -11.25
N LEU A 264 8.20 -10.58 -10.16
CA LEU A 264 9.48 -9.88 -10.17
C LEU A 264 10.66 -10.83 -10.37
N GLY A 265 10.53 -12.10 -9.94
CA GLY A 265 11.57 -13.12 -10.11
C GLY A 265 12.93 -12.64 -9.60
N ASN A 266 13.97 -12.75 -10.43
CA ASN A 266 15.34 -12.35 -10.08
C ASN A 266 15.56 -10.83 -9.96
N ARG A 267 14.53 -10.01 -10.22
CA ARG A 267 14.58 -8.56 -10.03
C ARG A 267 14.31 -8.16 -8.61
N LEU A 268 13.67 -9.01 -7.81
CA LEU A 268 13.41 -8.73 -6.41
C LEU A 268 14.62 -9.12 -5.55
N THR A 269 15.10 -8.17 -4.77
CA THR A 269 16.06 -8.38 -3.69
C THR A 269 15.45 -7.85 -2.41
N PHE A 270 15.38 -8.70 -1.39
CA PHE A 270 15.04 -8.21 -0.05
C PHE A 270 16.28 -7.59 0.57
N ILE A 271 16.08 -6.39 1.11
CA ILE A 271 17.11 -5.65 1.83
C ILE A 271 16.72 -5.52 3.30
N ASP A 272 17.72 -5.49 4.17
CA ASP A 272 17.57 -5.25 5.60
C ASP A 272 18.70 -4.36 6.15
N GLY A 273 18.44 -3.76 7.30
CA GLY A 273 19.36 -2.90 8.03
C GLY A 273 19.46 -1.46 7.51
N PRO A 274 20.08 -0.57 8.31
CA PRO A 274 20.38 0.79 7.89
C PRO A 274 21.45 0.78 6.80
N ALA A 275 21.39 1.72 5.88
CA ALA A 275 22.47 1.96 4.91
C ALA A 275 22.61 3.43 4.61
N SER A 276 23.82 3.87 4.27
CA SER A 276 24.08 5.25 3.87
C SER A 276 25.13 5.34 2.77
N GLY A 277 24.98 6.29 1.87
CA GLY A 277 25.93 6.52 0.77
C GLY A 277 25.48 7.63 -0.17
N GLY A 278 26.42 8.46 -0.63
CA GLY A 278 26.12 9.51 -1.62
C GLY A 278 25.13 10.57 -1.15
N GLY A 279 25.12 10.88 0.15
CA GLY A 279 24.15 11.78 0.79
C GLY A 279 22.82 11.11 1.11
N PHE A 280 22.59 9.85 0.73
CA PHE A 280 21.39 9.12 1.12
C PHE A 280 21.59 8.34 2.41
N SER A 281 20.51 8.20 3.17
CA SER A 281 20.38 7.26 4.28
C SER A 281 19.04 6.54 4.16
N LEU A 282 19.03 5.22 4.31
CA LEU A 282 17.84 4.37 4.29
C LEU A 282 17.70 3.71 5.65
N GLU A 283 16.52 3.79 6.24
CA GLU A 283 16.21 3.23 7.56
C GLU A 283 14.87 2.51 7.52
N ARG A 284 14.74 1.46 8.32
CA ARG A 284 13.47 0.78 8.54
C ARG A 284 12.71 1.44 9.69
N GLY A 285 11.40 1.51 9.55
CA GLY A 285 10.52 1.95 10.62
C GLY A 285 10.56 0.97 11.80
N THR A 286 10.29 1.49 13.00
CA THR A 286 10.55 0.78 14.26
C THR A 286 9.38 -0.07 14.76
N SER A 287 8.27 -0.15 14.01
CA SER A 287 7.14 -0.98 14.40
C SER A 287 7.55 -2.45 14.55
N THR A 288 7.17 -3.04 15.68
CA THR A 288 7.43 -4.47 15.99
C THR A 288 6.23 -5.35 15.69
N ASP A 289 5.09 -4.74 15.31
CA ASP A 289 3.92 -5.47 14.85
C ASP A 289 4.16 -5.99 13.43
N SER A 290 4.20 -7.31 13.29
CA SER A 290 4.40 -7.99 12.01
C SER A 290 3.31 -7.70 10.97
N SER A 291 2.13 -7.23 11.40
CA SER A 291 1.03 -6.82 10.52
C SER A 291 1.11 -5.36 10.09
N ASP A 292 1.92 -4.54 10.78
CA ASP A 292 2.08 -3.12 10.49
C ASP A 292 3.20 -2.89 9.46
N ARG A 293 2.84 -3.13 8.20
CA ARG A 293 3.75 -2.87 7.07
C ARG A 293 4.11 -1.38 6.93
N ASN A 294 3.23 -0.48 7.35
CA ASN A 294 3.42 0.97 7.22
C ASN A 294 4.49 1.42 8.23
N GLY A 295 4.32 1.05 9.50
CA GLY A 295 5.26 1.36 10.57
C GLY A 295 6.58 0.59 10.51
N SER A 296 6.65 -0.53 9.78
CA SER A 296 7.90 -1.28 9.52
C SER A 296 8.47 -1.09 8.11
N GLY A 297 7.93 -0.14 7.34
CA GLY A 297 8.40 0.20 5.99
C GLY A 297 9.73 0.95 6.01
N TYR A 298 10.32 1.18 4.83
CA TYR A 298 11.53 1.99 4.69
C TYR A 298 11.22 3.49 4.58
N GLN A 299 12.14 4.31 5.09
CA GLN A 299 12.23 5.74 4.80
C GLN A 299 13.56 6.05 4.13
N LEU A 300 13.56 6.94 3.13
CA LEU A 300 14.75 7.38 2.42
C LEU A 300 15.00 8.86 2.68
N ARG A 301 16.10 9.16 3.37
CA ARG A 301 16.62 10.52 3.57
C ARG A 301 17.66 10.84 2.51
N TYR A 302 17.67 12.08 2.05
CA TYR A 302 18.77 12.63 1.25
C TYR A 302 19.24 13.95 1.84
N GLU A 303 20.55 14.12 2.00
CA GLU A 303 21.18 15.30 2.55
C GLU A 303 22.40 15.73 1.73
N LYS A 304 22.44 17.02 1.38
CA LYS A 304 23.60 17.66 0.74
C LYS A 304 23.59 19.16 1.03
N ASP A 305 24.77 19.72 1.29
CA ASP A 305 24.98 21.15 1.56
C ASP A 305 24.07 21.69 2.69
N GLY A 306 23.91 20.91 3.77
CA GLY A 306 23.07 21.25 4.93
C GLY A 306 21.56 21.26 4.64
N ARG A 307 21.11 20.77 3.48
CA ARG A 307 19.70 20.59 3.15
C ARG A 307 19.35 19.11 3.15
N ALA A 308 18.40 18.74 4.00
CA ALA A 308 17.89 17.38 4.04
C ALA A 308 16.42 17.30 3.62
N VAL A 309 16.07 16.21 2.94
CA VAL A 309 14.69 15.82 2.65
C VAL A 309 14.43 14.37 3.04
N LEU A 310 13.18 14.05 3.35
CA LEU A 310 12.76 12.72 3.77
C LEU A 310 11.59 12.22 2.92
N LEU A 311 11.76 11.04 2.32
CA LEU A 311 10.69 10.24 1.76
C LEU A 311 10.24 9.23 2.83
N THR A 312 9.03 9.40 3.32
CA THR A 312 8.49 8.72 4.50
C THR A 312 7.77 7.41 4.18
N GLY A 313 7.33 7.22 2.93
CA GLY A 313 6.33 6.20 2.62
C GLY A 313 5.09 6.42 3.48
N ASP A 314 4.65 5.36 4.16
CA ASP A 314 3.51 5.41 5.08
C ASP A 314 3.88 5.30 6.56
N THR A 315 5.18 5.36 6.86
CA THR A 315 5.65 5.28 8.24
C THR A 315 5.26 6.51 9.03
N SER A 316 4.46 6.32 10.07
CA SER A 316 4.10 7.37 11.03
C SER A 316 5.33 7.88 11.78
N TYR A 317 5.32 9.14 12.20
CA TYR A 317 6.50 9.82 12.75
C TYR A 317 7.07 9.17 14.03
N ASP A 318 6.24 8.52 14.84
CA ASP A 318 6.66 7.71 16.00
C ASP A 318 7.46 6.46 15.64
N PHE A 319 7.27 5.95 14.42
CA PHE A 319 8.04 4.82 13.91
C PHE A 319 9.27 5.22 13.09
N ILE A 320 9.50 6.52 12.89
CA ILE A 320 10.69 7.02 12.19
C ILE A 320 11.79 7.32 13.21
N GLN A 321 12.99 6.80 12.96
CA GLN A 321 14.16 7.06 13.79
C GLN A 321 14.45 8.57 13.92
N GLY A 322 14.80 9.03 15.12
CA GLY A 322 14.97 10.47 15.41
C GLY A 322 16.01 11.16 14.52
N HIS A 323 17.10 10.48 14.16
CA HIS A 323 18.12 11.04 13.26
C HIS A 323 17.61 11.28 11.83
N MET A 324 16.63 10.49 11.38
CA MET A 324 16.01 10.67 10.06
C MET A 324 15.13 11.93 10.00
N LEU A 325 14.56 12.34 11.15
CA LEU A 325 13.70 13.53 11.28
C LEU A 325 14.48 14.82 11.54
N HIS A 326 15.73 14.71 12.02
CA HIS A 326 16.51 15.88 12.41
C HIS A 326 16.87 16.77 11.20
N GLY A 327 16.64 18.08 11.33
CA GLY A 327 17.09 19.08 10.35
C GLY A 327 16.53 18.88 8.92
N ILE A 328 15.30 18.40 8.76
CA ILE A 328 14.67 18.24 7.45
C ILE A 328 13.99 19.52 6.96
N GLY A 329 14.33 19.94 5.75
CA GLY A 329 13.70 21.07 5.06
C GLY A 329 12.68 20.65 4.01
N GLY A 330 12.59 19.36 3.71
CA GLY A 330 11.55 18.79 2.87
C GLY A 330 11.07 17.42 3.37
N LEU A 331 9.77 17.12 3.25
CA LEU A 331 9.27 15.76 3.47
C LEU A 331 8.09 15.41 2.57
N THR A 332 7.89 14.12 2.30
CA THR A 332 6.57 13.60 1.95
C THR A 332 5.75 13.41 3.22
N ILE A 333 4.50 13.86 3.23
CA ILE A 333 3.61 13.62 4.36
C ILE A 333 3.27 12.12 4.36
N PRO A 334 3.48 11.38 5.47
CA PRO A 334 3.19 9.96 5.56
C PRO A 334 1.75 9.62 5.17
N HIS A 335 1.54 8.40 4.66
CA HIS A 335 0.23 7.79 4.50
C HIS A 335 -0.74 8.66 3.68
N HIS A 336 -0.21 9.29 2.63
CA HIS A 336 -0.94 10.22 1.76
C HIS A 336 -1.61 11.40 2.49
N GLY A 337 -1.12 11.74 3.69
CA GLY A 337 -1.75 12.71 4.58
C GLY A 337 -2.95 12.16 5.35
N GLY A 338 -3.01 10.85 5.55
CA GLY A 338 -3.99 10.18 6.42
C GLY A 338 -3.93 10.67 7.86
N ARG A 339 -4.80 10.11 8.72
CA ARG A 339 -4.80 10.45 10.15
C ARG A 339 -3.45 10.08 10.77
N SER A 340 -2.87 11.01 11.52
CA SER A 340 -1.68 10.78 12.33
C SER A 340 -2.02 11.09 13.78
N ALA A 341 -1.58 10.23 14.70
CA ALA A 341 -1.62 10.53 16.14
C ALA A 341 -0.41 11.37 16.58
N MET A 342 0.61 11.48 15.73
CA MET A 342 1.88 12.13 16.02
C MET A 342 2.03 13.45 15.29
N ALA A 343 2.54 14.45 16.01
CA ALA A 343 2.89 15.74 15.43
C ALA A 343 4.07 15.59 14.45
N PRO A 344 4.07 16.31 13.32
CA PRO A 344 5.22 16.34 12.42
C PRO A 344 6.43 17.01 13.08
N PRO A 345 7.65 16.73 12.61
CA PRO A 345 8.83 17.45 13.07
C PRO A 345 8.74 18.93 12.68
N GLY A 346 9.42 19.79 13.45
CA GLY A 346 9.54 21.21 13.12
C GLY A 346 10.24 21.41 11.78
N ALA A 347 9.66 22.26 10.93
CA ALA A 347 10.19 22.53 9.61
C ALA A 347 11.43 23.44 9.67
N ILE A 348 12.50 23.08 8.96
CA ILE A 348 13.59 24.01 8.62
C ILE A 348 13.48 24.45 7.16
N ALA A 349 14.21 25.49 6.74
CA ALA A 349 14.20 25.93 5.35
C ALA A 349 14.59 24.77 4.40
N PRO A 350 13.90 24.56 3.25
CA PRO A 350 12.90 25.43 2.62
C PRO A 350 11.43 25.16 3.02
N TRP A 351 11.18 24.45 4.12
CA TRP A 351 9.87 24.22 4.73
C TRP A 351 8.87 23.51 3.80
N ARG A 352 9.28 22.58 2.94
CA ARG A 352 8.38 21.98 1.94
C ARG A 352 7.82 20.63 2.38
N ALA A 353 6.52 20.51 2.58
CA ALA A 353 5.86 19.21 2.78
C ALA A 353 4.99 18.85 1.58
N ILE A 354 5.02 17.60 1.12
CA ILE A 354 4.21 17.16 -0.04
C ILE A 354 3.26 16.04 0.39
N ALA A 355 1.96 16.28 0.27
CA ALA A 355 0.94 15.22 0.35
C ALA A 355 0.73 14.59 -1.04
N SER A 356 1.14 13.33 -1.19
CA SER A 356 0.87 12.54 -2.40
C SER A 356 -0.49 11.88 -2.30
N TYR A 357 -1.50 12.43 -2.97
CA TYR A 357 -2.85 11.86 -3.04
C TYR A 357 -3.58 12.33 -4.30
N GLY A 358 -4.78 11.78 -4.54
CA GLY A 358 -5.66 12.20 -5.64
C GLY A 358 -7.10 12.33 -5.18
N ALA A 359 -7.87 13.17 -5.87
CA ALA A 359 -9.30 13.37 -5.61
C ALA A 359 -10.14 12.97 -6.85
N PRO A 360 -11.32 12.34 -6.67
CA PRO A 360 -11.85 11.83 -5.39
C PRO A 360 -11.10 10.57 -4.92
N ASN A 361 -11.02 10.36 -3.61
CA ASN A 361 -10.58 9.10 -3.00
C ASN A 361 -11.52 8.69 -1.86
N SER A 362 -11.64 7.38 -1.61
CA SER A 362 -12.52 6.81 -0.59
C SER A 362 -11.90 6.75 0.81
N TYR A 363 -10.57 6.97 0.92
CA TYR A 363 -9.86 7.00 2.20
C TYR A 363 -10.11 8.29 2.97
N ARG A 364 -10.66 9.32 2.31
CA ARG A 364 -10.84 10.68 2.85
C ARG A 364 -9.49 11.33 3.18
N HIS A 365 -8.49 11.01 2.35
CA HIS A 365 -7.18 11.64 2.41
C HIS A 365 -7.17 12.92 1.57
N PRO A 366 -6.39 13.92 1.98
CA PRO A 366 -5.70 14.02 3.25
C PRO A 366 -6.68 14.36 4.37
N HIS A 367 -6.35 13.96 5.59
CA HIS A 367 -7.08 14.35 6.78
C HIS A 367 -6.80 15.84 7.11
N PRO A 368 -7.83 16.68 7.32
CA PRO A 368 -7.64 18.12 7.55
C PRO A 368 -6.72 18.44 8.74
N GLN A 369 -6.86 17.70 9.85
CA GLN A 369 -6.02 17.90 11.04
C GLN A 369 -4.55 17.63 10.73
N THR A 370 -4.24 16.56 9.99
CA THR A 370 -2.87 16.24 9.61
C THR A 370 -2.24 17.40 8.85
N LEU A 371 -2.96 18.01 7.90
CA LEU A 371 -2.43 19.18 7.19
C LEU A 371 -2.25 20.40 8.09
N ALA A 372 -3.20 20.65 8.99
CA ALA A 372 -3.12 21.75 9.95
C ALA A 372 -1.91 21.60 10.89
N ASP A 373 -1.62 20.39 11.35
CA ASP A 373 -0.46 20.09 12.20
C ASP A 373 0.86 20.32 11.47
N HIS A 374 0.93 20.03 10.17
CA HIS A 374 2.11 20.38 9.38
C HIS A 374 2.27 21.89 9.26
N VAL A 375 1.19 22.63 8.98
CA VAL A 375 1.24 24.10 8.91
C VAL A 375 1.65 24.71 10.25
N SER A 376 1.16 24.18 11.37
CA SER A 376 1.52 24.67 12.72
C SER A 376 2.99 24.41 13.07
N GLN A 377 3.61 23.38 12.50
CA GLN A 377 5.04 23.09 12.59
C GLN A 377 5.90 23.84 11.56
N GLY A 378 5.31 24.79 10.82
CA GLY A 378 6.01 25.67 9.89
C GLY A 378 6.11 25.18 8.45
N TRP A 379 5.49 24.05 8.11
CA TRP A 379 5.53 23.50 6.76
C TRP A 379 4.64 24.26 5.77
N ARG A 380 5.17 24.51 4.57
CA ARG A 380 4.44 24.88 3.36
C ARG A 380 4.00 23.61 2.65
N VAL A 381 2.75 23.22 2.90
CA VAL A 381 2.16 22.01 2.33
C VAL A 381 1.77 22.23 0.86
N ALA A 382 2.24 21.34 -0.02
CA ALA A 382 1.77 21.18 -1.38
C ALA A 382 1.11 19.81 -1.56
N ALA A 383 0.13 19.72 -2.44
CA ALA A 383 -0.56 18.47 -2.77
C ALA A 383 -0.31 18.09 -4.23
N THR A 384 -0.23 16.81 -4.58
CA THR A 384 -0.26 16.37 -5.99
C THR A 384 -1.64 16.53 -6.63
N ALA A 385 -2.71 16.42 -5.83
CA ALA A 385 -4.08 16.67 -6.26
C ALA A 385 -4.35 18.16 -6.55
N ARG A 386 -5.48 18.45 -7.21
CA ARG A 386 -6.01 19.81 -7.29
C ARG A 386 -6.56 20.21 -5.92
N THR A 387 -6.20 21.39 -5.46
CA THR A 387 -6.75 22.03 -4.25
C THR A 387 -7.31 23.41 -4.60
N LEU A 388 -7.90 24.10 -3.62
CA LEU A 388 -8.31 25.51 -3.79
C LEU A 388 -7.13 26.41 -4.15
N LEU A 389 -5.92 26.07 -3.67
CA LEU A 389 -4.72 26.90 -3.75
C LEU A 389 -3.71 26.41 -4.82
N GLY A 390 -3.93 25.25 -5.43
CA GLY A 390 -2.93 24.62 -6.29
C GLY A 390 -3.51 23.75 -7.41
N SER A 391 -2.88 23.81 -8.58
CA SER A 391 -3.20 22.96 -9.73
C SER A 391 -2.67 21.55 -9.51
N ARG A 392 -3.43 20.52 -9.90
CA ARG A 392 -2.96 19.12 -9.91
C ARG A 392 -1.63 18.95 -10.66
N GLY A 393 -0.74 18.08 -10.19
CA GLY A 393 0.45 17.63 -10.92
C GLY A 393 1.62 17.26 -10.01
N ASN A 394 2.75 16.91 -10.64
CA ASN A 394 3.98 16.53 -9.95
C ASN A 394 4.48 17.67 -9.05
N ARG A 395 5.22 17.31 -7.99
CA ARG A 395 5.82 18.24 -7.02
C ARG A 395 7.29 17.94 -6.86
N ARG A 396 8.13 18.96 -6.99
CA ARG A 396 9.56 18.81 -6.71
C ARG A 396 9.78 18.87 -5.20
N LEU A 397 10.39 17.83 -4.63
CA LEU A 397 10.79 17.80 -3.24
C LEU A 397 12.21 18.34 -3.06
N TYR A 398 13.13 17.93 -3.95
CA TYR A 398 14.55 18.30 -3.88
C TYR A 398 15.17 18.48 -5.27
N PRO A 399 16.13 19.40 -5.45
CA PRO A 399 16.13 20.71 -4.77
C PRO A 399 14.79 21.43 -5.01
#